data_AF-A0A935WDL7-F1
#
_entry.id   AF-A0A935WDL7-F1
#
_cell.length_a   1.000
_cell.length_b   1.000
_cell.length_c   1.000
_cell.angle_alpha   90.00
_cell.angle_beta   90.00
_cell.angle_gamma   90.00
#
_symmetry.space_group_name_H-M   'P 1'
#
loop_
_entity.id
_entity.type
_entity.pdbx_description
1 polymer ?
#
loop_
_entity_poly.entity_id
_entity_poly.type
_entity_poly.pdbx_seq_one_letter_code
_entity_poly.pdbx_strand_id
1 'polypeptide(L)'
;MKPLVILGWILLAGEVLFVANLLLMRNMGDDAAGRGLATAWGMILGAVVLVAGGAFIWGQFGGPRGAFYAGLLVLAGPLFLFGASLVKGGVRKMNRYAYAQSRVTFEDAKVSRLARAIADNDTARVRTLLAEGGIDFAARSRDGATILGYAITHAVETFAPPVAVEPVRLLLEAGAKPLPDLIEQGSEQGYAEHRLVTWIYGRGEQSVPVLDLVLGAGADPNARNYEGEPLLASSYTRLPMAEVLVRHGADVNAPDSSRTDRPGWSPVMVQALYQEWDIVAYLLDHGARADYVAGDGKTLADVLREADAGDEPRYVALRQRLGIE
;
A
#
# COMPACT_ATOMS: atom_id res chain seq x y z
N MET A 1 -29.19 9.31 -37.50
CA MET A 1 -29.60 7.92 -37.22
C MET A 1 -28.47 6.92 -37.45
N LYS A 2 -27.98 6.71 -38.69
CA LYS A 2 -26.88 5.74 -38.99
C LYS A 2 -25.71 5.68 -37.96
N PRO A 3 -25.08 6.79 -37.52
CA PRO A 3 -24.00 6.71 -36.53
C PRO A 3 -24.45 6.26 -35.13
N LEU A 4 -25.68 6.60 -34.70
CA LEU A 4 -26.23 6.17 -33.40
C LEU A 4 -26.59 4.67 -33.39
N VAL A 5 -26.98 4.13 -34.55
CA VAL A 5 -27.20 2.69 -34.72
C VAL A 5 -25.87 1.93 -34.61
N ILE A 6 -24.82 2.40 -35.31
CA ILE A 6 -23.47 1.82 -35.21
C ILE A 6 -22.95 1.90 -33.77
N LEU A 7 -23.07 3.06 -33.12
CA LEU A 7 -22.68 3.23 -31.72
C LEU A 7 -23.42 2.27 -30.79
N GLY A 8 -24.73 2.12 -30.93
CA GLY A 8 -25.50 1.21 -30.08
C GLY A 8 -25.16 -0.27 -30.28
N TRP A 9 -24.79 -0.69 -31.50
CA TRP A 9 -24.25 -2.04 -31.73
C TRP A 9 -22.87 -2.24 -31.09
N ILE A 10 -22.00 -1.22 -31.11
CA ILE A 10 -20.70 -1.26 -30.41
C ILE A 10 -20.90 -1.35 -28.90
N LEU A 11 -21.80 -0.54 -28.33
CA LEU A 11 -22.14 -0.57 -26.91
C LEU A 11 -22.73 -1.94 -26.50
N LEU A 12 -23.71 -2.45 -27.26
CA LEU A 12 -24.31 -3.76 -26.99
C LEU A 12 -23.27 -4.90 -27.03
N ALA A 13 -22.37 -4.89 -28.01
CA ALA A 13 -21.29 -5.88 -28.09
C ALA A 13 -20.31 -5.77 -26.91
N GLY A 14 -19.94 -4.55 -26.50
CA GLY A 14 -19.07 -4.30 -25.36
C GLY A 14 -19.69 -4.77 -24.03
N GLU A 15 -20.96 -4.45 -23.80
CA GLU A 15 -21.71 -4.87 -22.61
C GLU A 15 -21.91 -6.40 -22.56
N VAL A 16 -22.20 -7.06 -23.69
CA VAL A 16 -22.31 -8.53 -23.75
C VAL A 16 -20.96 -9.19 -23.46
N LEU A 17 -19.85 -8.68 -24.00
CA LEU A 17 -18.51 -9.17 -23.67
C LEU A 17 -18.16 -8.94 -22.20
N PHE A 18 -18.54 -7.80 -21.62
CA PHE A 18 -18.31 -7.49 -20.20
C PHE A 18 -19.11 -8.42 -19.26
N VAL A 19 -20.39 -8.65 -19.53
CA VAL A 19 -21.21 -9.61 -18.77
C VAL A 19 -20.68 -11.03 -18.92
N ALA A 20 -20.30 -11.46 -20.13
CA ALA A 20 -19.66 -12.75 -20.34
C ALA A 20 -18.34 -12.85 -19.55
N ASN A 21 -17.55 -11.77 -19.51
CA ASN A 21 -16.31 -11.71 -18.74
C ASN A 21 -16.56 -11.88 -17.23
N LEU A 22 -17.57 -11.22 -16.66
CA LEU A 22 -17.95 -11.37 -15.25
C LEU A 22 -18.43 -12.79 -14.90
N LEU A 23 -19.12 -13.46 -15.83
CA LEU A 23 -19.65 -14.82 -15.62
C LEU A 23 -18.62 -15.93 -15.89
N LEU A 24 -17.63 -15.68 -16.76
CA LEU A 24 -16.62 -16.68 -17.17
C LEU A 24 -15.28 -16.52 -16.41
N MET A 25 -14.85 -15.30 -16.08
CA MET A 25 -13.62 -15.08 -15.32
C MET A 25 -13.85 -15.27 -13.82
N ARG A 26 -13.71 -16.52 -13.37
CA ARG A 26 -13.73 -16.92 -11.95
C ARG A 26 -12.69 -16.26 -11.03
N ASN A 27 -11.81 -15.39 -11.53
CA ASN A 27 -10.59 -14.94 -10.85
C ASN A 27 -10.59 -13.45 -10.44
N MET A 28 -11.74 -12.79 -10.33
CA MET A 28 -11.81 -11.46 -9.69
C MET A 28 -11.97 -11.58 -8.18
N GLY A 29 -10.88 -11.98 -7.51
CA GLY A 29 -10.80 -12.14 -6.05
C GLY A 29 -10.26 -13.51 -5.63
N ASP A 30 -9.23 -13.50 -4.79
CA ASP A 30 -8.63 -14.71 -4.21
C ASP A 30 -9.58 -15.36 -3.17
N ASP A 31 -10.48 -14.59 -2.59
CA ASP A 31 -11.48 -15.04 -1.62
C ASP A 31 -12.80 -15.53 -2.25
N ALA A 32 -13.60 -16.27 -1.48
CA ALA A 32 -14.89 -16.78 -1.95
C ALA A 32 -15.95 -15.66 -2.10
N ALA A 33 -15.82 -14.57 -1.35
CA ALA A 33 -16.76 -13.46 -1.36
C ALA A 33 -16.69 -12.65 -2.68
N GLY A 34 -15.50 -12.31 -3.16
CA GLY A 34 -15.32 -11.61 -4.44
C GLY A 34 -15.90 -12.38 -5.62
N ARG A 35 -15.68 -13.69 -5.67
CA ARG A 35 -16.22 -14.59 -6.71
C ARG A 35 -17.75 -14.68 -6.68
N GLY A 36 -18.36 -14.75 -5.50
CA GLY A 36 -19.80 -14.71 -5.33
C GLY A 36 -20.41 -13.40 -5.83
N LEU A 37 -19.79 -12.28 -5.44
CA LEU A 37 -20.25 -10.93 -5.81
C LEU A 37 -20.15 -10.67 -7.33
N ALA A 38 -19.05 -11.05 -7.97
CA ALA A 38 -18.88 -10.92 -9.43
C ALA A 38 -19.94 -11.70 -10.21
N THR A 39 -20.26 -12.93 -9.77
CA THR A 39 -21.28 -13.77 -10.40
C THR A 39 -22.68 -13.14 -10.25
N ALA A 40 -23.02 -12.62 -9.08
CA ALA A 40 -24.30 -11.94 -8.82
C ALA A 40 -24.47 -10.69 -9.71
N TRP A 41 -23.42 -9.85 -9.82
CA TRP A 41 -23.44 -8.70 -10.73
C TRP A 41 -23.55 -9.12 -12.20
N GLY A 42 -22.89 -10.20 -12.62
CA GLY A 42 -23.02 -10.76 -13.97
C GLY A 42 -24.47 -11.14 -14.32
N MET A 43 -25.21 -11.75 -13.39
CA MET A 43 -26.64 -12.08 -13.60
C MET A 43 -27.50 -10.81 -13.71
N ILE A 44 -27.33 -9.85 -12.80
CA ILE A 44 -28.11 -8.59 -12.78
C ILE A 44 -27.86 -7.78 -14.06
N LEU A 45 -26.59 -7.57 -14.41
CA LEU A 45 -26.21 -6.82 -15.61
C LEU A 45 -26.62 -7.55 -16.88
N GLY A 46 -26.52 -8.88 -16.94
CA GLY A 46 -27.01 -9.67 -18.07
C GLY A 46 -28.50 -9.46 -18.34
N ALA A 47 -29.34 -9.45 -17.31
CA ALA A 47 -30.77 -9.15 -17.46
C ALA A 47 -31.01 -7.70 -17.96
N VAL A 48 -30.27 -6.73 -17.44
CA VAL A 48 -30.37 -5.31 -17.88
C VAL A 48 -29.94 -5.15 -19.34
N VAL A 49 -28.84 -5.77 -19.76
CA VAL A 49 -28.31 -5.71 -21.14
C VAL A 49 -29.27 -6.39 -22.12
N LEU A 50 -29.90 -7.51 -21.75
CA LEU A 50 -30.92 -8.16 -22.57
C LEU A 50 -32.15 -7.27 -22.79
N VAL A 51 -32.67 -6.63 -21.73
CA VAL A 51 -33.84 -5.73 -21.83
C VAL A 51 -33.49 -4.47 -22.63
N ALA A 52 -32.34 -3.85 -22.36
CA ALA A 52 -31.90 -2.64 -23.06
C ALA A 52 -31.56 -2.90 -24.54
N GLY A 53 -30.89 -4.01 -24.84
CA GLY A 53 -30.63 -4.49 -26.20
C GLY A 53 -31.91 -4.79 -26.96
N GLY A 54 -32.89 -5.44 -26.32
CA GLY A 54 -34.22 -5.68 -26.89
C GLY A 54 -34.95 -4.38 -27.24
N ALA A 55 -34.96 -3.40 -26.34
CA ALA A 55 -35.57 -2.08 -26.57
C ALA A 55 -34.86 -1.30 -27.71
N PHE A 56 -33.52 -1.35 -27.74
CA PHE A 56 -32.69 -0.75 -28.79
C PHE A 56 -32.97 -1.36 -30.16
N ILE A 57 -33.04 -2.69 -30.27
CA ILE A 57 -33.33 -3.40 -31.52
C ILE A 57 -34.78 -3.16 -31.96
N TRP A 58 -35.75 -3.29 -31.06
CA TRP A 58 -37.17 -3.06 -31.40
C TRP A 58 -37.40 -1.64 -31.92
N GLY A 59 -36.79 -0.63 -31.30
CA GLY A 59 -36.83 0.76 -31.76
C GLY A 59 -36.20 1.03 -33.14
N GLN A 60 -35.43 0.09 -33.70
CA GLN A 60 -34.97 0.13 -35.09
C GLN A 60 -35.97 -0.51 -36.06
N PHE A 61 -36.60 -1.61 -35.66
CA PHE A 61 -37.48 -2.43 -36.51
C PHE A 61 -38.97 -2.18 -36.22
N GLY A 62 -39.38 -0.90 -36.30
CA GLY A 62 -40.80 -0.50 -36.24
C GLY A 62 -41.36 -0.20 -34.84
N GLY A 63 -40.58 -0.38 -33.78
CA GLY A 63 -40.94 0.04 -32.42
C GLY A 63 -40.92 1.57 -32.23
N PRO A 64 -41.43 2.08 -31.10
CA PRO A 64 -41.46 3.51 -30.83
C PRO A 64 -40.05 4.08 -30.66
N ARG A 65 -39.80 5.28 -31.20
CA ARG A 65 -38.48 5.95 -31.09
C ARG A 65 -37.99 6.14 -29.65
N GLY A 66 -38.92 6.22 -28.68
CA GLY A 66 -38.57 6.25 -27.25
C GLY A 66 -37.82 4.99 -26.78
N ALA A 67 -38.20 3.80 -27.26
CA ALA A 67 -37.52 2.54 -26.92
C ALA A 67 -36.08 2.50 -27.46
N PHE A 68 -35.86 3.02 -28.68
CA PHE A 68 -34.52 3.16 -29.25
C PHE A 68 -33.59 4.00 -28.37
N TYR A 69 -34.03 5.19 -27.95
CA TYR A 69 -33.20 6.07 -27.13
C TYR A 69 -33.06 5.59 -25.68
N ALA A 70 -34.10 4.97 -25.10
CA ALA A 70 -34.01 4.37 -23.77
C ALA A 70 -33.02 3.19 -23.74
N GLY A 71 -33.10 2.28 -24.70
CA GLY A 71 -32.15 1.17 -24.84
C GLY A 71 -30.72 1.67 -25.04
N LEU A 72 -30.51 2.65 -25.94
CA LEU A 72 -29.20 3.24 -26.20
C LEU A 72 -28.60 3.95 -24.96
N LEU A 73 -29.42 4.63 -24.17
CA LEU A 73 -28.98 5.33 -22.95
C LEU A 73 -28.59 4.33 -21.84
N VAL A 74 -29.36 3.25 -21.67
CA VAL A 74 -29.02 2.19 -20.69
C VAL A 74 -27.76 1.43 -21.12
N LEU A 75 -27.60 1.12 -22.41
CA LEU A 75 -26.37 0.49 -22.96
C LEU A 75 -25.12 1.38 -22.90
N ALA A 76 -25.29 2.70 -22.73
CA ALA A 76 -24.16 3.62 -22.51
C ALA A 76 -23.76 3.72 -21.02
N GLY A 77 -24.64 3.35 -20.09
CA GLY A 77 -24.49 3.59 -18.67
C GLY A 77 -23.33 2.83 -18.00
N PRO A 78 -23.27 1.49 -18.06
CA PRO A 78 -22.23 0.71 -17.39
C PRO A 78 -20.85 0.99 -17.98
N LEU A 79 -20.70 1.01 -19.30
CA LEU A 79 -19.47 1.46 -19.96
C LEU A 79 -19.05 2.90 -19.59
N PHE A 80 -19.98 3.83 -19.35
CA PHE A 80 -19.63 5.19 -18.87
C PHE A 80 -19.19 5.20 -17.40
N LEU A 81 -19.85 4.45 -16.51
CA LEU A 81 -19.49 4.37 -15.09
C LEU A 81 -18.20 3.60 -14.86
N PHE A 82 -18.04 2.45 -15.53
CA PHE A 82 -16.84 1.62 -15.47
C PHE A 82 -15.68 2.28 -16.23
N GLY A 83 -15.95 2.93 -17.37
CA GLY A 83 -15.02 3.80 -18.07
C GLY A 83 -14.56 4.96 -17.21
N ALA A 84 -15.46 5.65 -16.49
CA ALA A 84 -15.10 6.70 -15.53
C ALA A 84 -14.30 6.16 -14.33
N SER A 85 -14.51 4.90 -13.92
CA SER A 85 -13.72 4.23 -12.88
C SER A 85 -12.31 3.89 -13.36
N LEU A 86 -12.18 3.25 -14.53
CA LEU A 86 -10.90 2.93 -15.18
C LEU A 86 -10.13 4.20 -15.58
N VAL A 87 -10.82 5.25 -16.02
CA VAL A 87 -10.22 6.56 -16.27
C VAL A 87 -9.87 7.24 -14.95
N LYS A 88 -10.65 7.16 -13.87
CA LYS A 88 -10.23 7.68 -12.55
C LYS A 88 -9.01 6.95 -12.00
N GLY A 89 -8.93 5.62 -12.14
CA GLY A 89 -7.78 4.81 -11.73
C GLY A 89 -6.55 5.07 -12.60
N GLY A 90 -6.74 5.04 -13.92
CA GLY A 90 -5.73 5.31 -14.94
C GLY A 90 -5.21 6.74 -14.89
N VAL A 91 -6.07 7.75 -14.72
CA VAL A 91 -5.67 9.14 -14.46
C VAL A 91 -5.05 9.27 -13.08
N ARG A 92 -5.53 8.62 -12.00
CA ARG A 92 -4.79 8.61 -10.71
C ARG A 92 -3.41 7.95 -10.78
N LYS A 93 -3.14 7.10 -11.80
CA LYS A 93 -1.85 6.44 -12.03
C LYS A 93 -0.97 7.28 -12.95
N MET A 94 -1.48 7.70 -14.10
CA MET A 94 -0.83 8.54 -15.10
C MET A 94 -0.59 9.97 -14.62
N ASN A 95 -1.54 10.57 -13.89
CA ASN A 95 -1.33 11.85 -13.22
C ASN A 95 -0.31 11.69 -12.08
N ARG A 96 -0.20 10.54 -11.40
CA ARG A 96 0.93 10.30 -10.47
C ARG A 96 2.28 10.24 -11.19
N TYR A 97 2.38 9.56 -12.32
CA TYR A 97 3.62 9.56 -13.11
C TYR A 97 3.96 10.94 -13.69
N ALA A 98 2.98 11.69 -14.21
CA ALA A 98 3.18 13.06 -14.70
C ALA A 98 3.51 14.06 -13.57
N TYR A 99 2.91 13.89 -12.39
CA TYR A 99 3.18 14.66 -11.17
C TYR A 99 4.52 14.28 -10.54
N ALA A 100 4.97 13.03 -10.68
CA ALA A 100 6.33 12.63 -10.33
C ALA A 100 7.35 13.27 -11.28
N GLN A 101 7.06 13.35 -12.60
CA GLN A 101 7.95 13.98 -13.59
C GLN A 101 8.06 15.50 -13.47
N SER A 102 7.03 16.21 -12.99
CA SER A 102 7.13 17.66 -12.74
C SER A 102 7.90 18.02 -11.45
N ARG A 103 8.08 17.06 -10.53
CA ARG A 103 8.79 17.22 -9.23
C ARG A 103 10.28 16.83 -9.25
N VAL A 104 10.81 16.31 -10.36
CA VAL A 104 12.22 15.84 -10.52
C VAL A 104 13.24 17.00 -10.59
N THR A 105 12.81 18.26 -10.48
CA THR A 105 13.69 19.43 -10.59
C THR A 105 14.32 19.79 -9.25
N PHE A 106 15.60 19.48 -9.14
CA PHE A 106 16.54 20.04 -8.17
C PHE A 106 17.23 21.26 -8.78
N GLU A 107 17.59 22.25 -7.98
CA GLU A 107 18.35 23.42 -8.47
C GLU A 107 19.73 23.02 -9.01
N ASP A 108 20.36 22.02 -8.40
CA ASP A 108 21.60 21.41 -8.90
C ASP A 108 21.33 20.57 -10.17
N ALA A 109 22.04 20.91 -11.25
CA ALA A 109 21.91 20.24 -12.55
C ALA A 109 22.45 18.79 -12.58
N LYS A 110 23.43 18.44 -11.75
CA LYS A 110 23.89 17.05 -11.59
C LYS A 110 22.84 16.23 -10.84
N VAL A 111 22.30 16.75 -9.73
CA VAL A 111 21.25 16.09 -8.96
C VAL A 111 19.99 15.91 -9.82
N SER A 112 19.62 16.91 -10.62
CA SER A 112 18.55 16.81 -11.63
C SER A 112 18.83 15.83 -12.78
N ARG A 113 20.10 15.51 -13.11
CA ARG A 113 20.43 14.41 -14.05
C ARG A 113 20.29 13.05 -13.37
N LEU A 114 20.76 12.94 -12.12
CA LEU A 114 20.69 11.74 -11.29
C LEU A 114 19.23 11.36 -10.98
N ALA A 115 18.39 12.33 -10.62
CA ALA A 115 16.97 12.15 -10.34
C ALA A 115 16.20 11.61 -11.57
N ARG A 116 16.53 12.07 -12.77
CA ARG A 116 15.98 11.50 -14.02
C ARG A 116 16.42 10.06 -14.25
N ALA A 117 17.70 9.74 -14.07
CA ALA A 117 18.18 8.36 -14.16
C ALA A 117 17.49 7.41 -13.15
N ILE A 118 17.16 7.92 -11.95
CA ILE A 118 16.38 7.19 -10.95
C ILE A 118 14.92 6.98 -11.42
N ALA A 119 14.28 8.01 -11.97
CA ALA A 119 12.91 7.96 -12.51
C ALA A 119 12.78 6.99 -13.70
N ASP A 120 13.77 7.01 -14.59
CA ASP A 120 13.89 6.09 -15.74
C ASP A 120 14.37 4.69 -15.32
N ASN A 121 14.72 4.51 -14.02
CA ASN A 121 15.24 3.28 -13.42
C ASN A 121 16.52 2.75 -14.09
N ASP A 122 17.31 3.65 -14.69
CA ASP A 122 18.58 3.36 -15.37
C ASP A 122 19.72 3.28 -14.33
N THR A 123 19.82 2.10 -13.69
CA THR A 123 20.84 1.81 -12.67
C THR A 123 22.27 1.97 -13.19
N ALA A 124 22.54 1.73 -14.47
CA ALA A 124 23.85 1.92 -15.08
C ALA A 124 24.20 3.43 -15.17
N ARG A 125 23.22 4.26 -15.54
CA ARG A 125 23.37 5.71 -15.55
C ARG A 125 23.47 6.29 -14.14
N VAL A 126 22.74 5.76 -13.16
CA VAL A 126 22.89 6.10 -11.74
C VAL A 126 24.33 5.84 -11.25
N ARG A 127 24.88 4.63 -11.47
CA ARG A 127 26.30 4.33 -11.13
C ARG A 127 27.27 5.31 -11.79
N THR A 128 27.07 5.60 -13.08
CA THR A 128 27.92 6.53 -13.83
C THR A 128 27.89 7.94 -13.24
N LEU A 129 26.69 8.47 -12.95
CA LEU A 129 26.51 9.82 -12.40
C LEU A 129 27.01 9.96 -10.96
N LEU A 130 26.98 8.89 -10.16
CA LEU A 130 27.59 8.87 -8.83
C LEU A 130 29.13 8.85 -8.93
N ALA A 131 29.68 8.11 -9.88
CA ALA A 131 31.12 8.08 -10.15
C ALA A 131 31.67 9.40 -10.73
N GLU A 132 30.85 10.24 -11.39
CA GLU A 132 31.23 11.62 -11.77
C GLU A 132 31.56 12.50 -10.54
N GLY A 133 31.06 12.14 -9.35
CA GLY A 133 31.37 12.78 -8.08
C GLY A 133 30.82 14.21 -7.92
N GLY A 134 30.96 14.75 -6.71
CA GLY A 134 30.43 16.07 -6.35
C GLY A 134 28.92 16.17 -6.58
N ILE A 135 28.18 15.17 -6.07
CA ILE A 135 26.73 15.17 -5.94
C ILE A 135 26.41 15.70 -4.54
N ASP A 136 25.61 16.76 -4.44
CA ASP A 136 25.06 17.18 -3.16
C ASP A 136 23.84 16.31 -2.81
N PHE A 137 24.02 15.40 -1.86
CA PHE A 137 22.94 14.54 -1.36
C PHE A 137 21.95 15.29 -0.43
N ALA A 138 22.32 16.46 0.09
CA ALA A 138 21.47 17.31 0.91
C ALA A 138 20.57 18.24 0.07
N ALA A 139 20.92 18.45 -1.21
CA ALA A 139 20.13 19.21 -2.16
C ALA A 139 18.68 18.73 -2.19
N ARG A 140 17.75 19.69 -2.13
CA ARG A 140 16.31 19.43 -2.11
C ARG A 140 15.66 19.70 -3.46
N SER A 141 14.64 18.93 -3.81
CA SER A 141 13.70 19.28 -4.86
C SER A 141 12.85 20.47 -4.43
N ARG A 142 12.04 21.00 -5.36
CA ARG A 142 11.04 22.04 -5.06
C ARG A 142 10.10 21.69 -3.88
N ASP A 143 9.92 20.42 -3.58
CA ASP A 143 9.01 19.90 -2.55
C ASP A 143 9.72 19.55 -1.22
N GLY A 144 11.00 19.91 -1.09
CA GLY A 144 11.79 19.63 0.11
C GLY A 144 12.34 18.20 0.19
N ALA A 145 12.15 17.35 -0.83
CA ALA A 145 12.68 15.99 -0.84
C ALA A 145 14.18 15.97 -1.22
N THR A 146 15.01 15.16 -0.57
CA THR A 146 16.38 14.90 -1.07
C THR A 146 16.37 13.96 -2.27
N ILE A 147 17.52 13.79 -2.92
CA ILE A 147 17.70 12.75 -3.94
C ILE A 147 17.47 11.33 -3.41
N LEU A 148 17.83 11.06 -2.15
CA LEU A 148 17.55 9.77 -1.49
C LEU A 148 16.06 9.61 -1.15
N GLY A 149 15.42 10.66 -0.61
CA GLY A 149 13.98 10.66 -0.35
C GLY A 149 13.15 10.50 -1.62
N TYR A 150 13.59 11.11 -2.73
CA TYR A 150 13.02 10.91 -4.06
C TYR A 150 13.16 9.45 -4.51
N ALA A 151 14.36 8.86 -4.41
CA ALA A 151 14.59 7.46 -4.78
C ALA A 151 13.77 6.48 -3.93
N ILE A 152 13.67 6.71 -2.62
CA ILE A 152 12.85 5.91 -1.70
C ILE A 152 11.38 6.03 -2.05
N THR A 153 10.88 7.24 -2.30
CA THR A 153 9.49 7.45 -2.74
C THR A 153 9.21 6.68 -4.04
N HIS A 154 10.10 6.79 -5.02
CA HIS A 154 10.00 6.05 -6.27
C HIS A 154 10.03 4.53 -6.07
N ALA A 155 10.92 4.03 -5.20
CA ALA A 155 11.08 2.60 -4.91
C ALA A 155 9.84 1.96 -4.28
N VAL A 156 9.20 2.67 -3.34
CA VAL A 156 8.08 2.12 -2.56
C VAL A 156 6.72 2.36 -3.23
N GLU A 157 6.59 3.37 -4.10
CA GLU A 157 5.34 3.62 -4.85
C GLU A 157 5.25 2.89 -6.20
N THR A 158 6.37 2.34 -6.70
CA THR A 158 6.41 1.60 -7.97
C THR A 158 6.04 0.13 -7.79
N PHE A 159 5.16 -0.40 -8.64
CA PHE A 159 4.72 -1.81 -8.65
C PHE A 159 5.80 -2.82 -9.13
N ALA A 160 7.07 -2.43 -9.11
CA ALA A 160 8.22 -3.29 -9.41
C ALA A 160 9.35 -3.07 -8.36
N PRO A 161 9.10 -3.34 -7.06
CA PRO A 161 10.02 -2.98 -5.99
C PRO A 161 11.47 -3.48 -6.18
N PRO A 162 11.74 -4.74 -6.58
CA PRO A 162 13.11 -5.26 -6.64
C PRO A 162 14.07 -4.48 -7.54
N VAL A 163 13.56 -3.83 -8.59
CA VAL A 163 14.41 -3.06 -9.52
C VAL A 163 14.61 -1.63 -9.03
N ALA A 164 13.55 -1.01 -8.49
CA ALA A 164 13.60 0.36 -8.00
C ALA A 164 14.30 0.51 -6.63
N VAL A 165 14.57 -0.61 -5.94
CA VAL A 165 15.43 -0.68 -4.74
C VAL A 165 16.91 -0.42 -5.05
N GLU A 166 17.40 -0.77 -6.24
CA GLU A 166 18.84 -0.66 -6.54
C GLU A 166 19.35 0.80 -6.58
N PRO A 167 18.63 1.78 -7.17
CA PRO A 167 19.02 3.19 -7.03
C PRO A 167 19.09 3.68 -5.58
N VAL A 168 18.25 3.17 -4.67
CA VAL A 168 18.34 3.49 -3.23
C VAL A 168 19.63 2.94 -2.64
N ARG A 169 19.96 1.67 -2.89
CA ARG A 169 21.22 1.04 -2.46
C ARG A 169 22.43 1.87 -2.90
N LEU A 170 22.48 2.26 -4.18
CA LEU A 170 23.60 3.01 -4.75
C LEU A 170 23.78 4.40 -4.12
N LEU A 171 22.70 5.08 -3.77
CA LEU A 171 22.76 6.37 -3.07
C LEU A 171 23.32 6.20 -1.66
N LEU A 172 22.87 5.17 -0.92
CA LEU A 172 23.37 4.86 0.42
C LEU A 172 24.86 4.47 0.39
N GLU A 173 25.28 3.60 -0.55
CA GLU A 173 26.68 3.23 -0.78
C GLU A 173 27.56 4.44 -1.16
N ALA A 174 27.02 5.42 -1.88
CA ALA A 174 27.69 6.67 -2.23
C ALA A 174 27.70 7.71 -1.08
N GLY A 175 27.13 7.40 0.09
CA GLY A 175 27.17 8.23 1.29
C GLY A 175 25.95 9.12 1.53
N ALA A 176 24.85 8.95 0.79
CA ALA A 176 23.58 9.61 1.12
C ALA A 176 23.03 9.08 2.45
N LYS A 177 22.68 9.98 3.37
CA LYS A 177 22.22 9.62 4.73
C LYS A 177 20.69 9.48 4.81
N PRO A 178 20.15 8.47 5.50
CA PRO A 178 18.72 8.30 5.73
C PRO A 178 18.20 9.27 6.82
N LEU A 179 18.09 10.56 6.51
CA LEU A 179 17.64 11.59 7.47
C LEU A 179 16.13 11.45 7.82
N PRO A 180 15.65 11.98 8.96
CA PRO A 180 14.22 11.96 9.30
C PRO A 180 13.32 12.79 8.39
N ASP A 181 13.87 13.79 7.69
CA ASP A 181 13.15 14.84 6.95
C ASP A 181 13.24 14.70 5.41
N LEU A 182 13.62 13.53 4.88
CA LEU A 182 14.01 13.37 3.47
C LEU A 182 12.88 13.52 2.44
N ILE A 183 11.61 13.39 2.83
CA ILE A 183 10.51 13.10 1.89
C ILE A 183 9.63 14.31 1.55
N GLU A 184 9.23 15.16 2.51
CA GLU A 184 8.39 16.33 2.23
C GLU A 184 8.50 17.39 3.34
N GLN A 185 8.65 18.66 2.96
CA GLN A 185 8.36 19.79 3.85
C GLN A 185 6.98 20.36 3.51
N GLY A 186 6.11 20.53 4.51
CA GLY A 186 4.82 21.21 4.34
C GLY A 186 3.56 20.38 4.60
N SER A 187 3.64 19.15 5.14
CA SER A 187 2.45 18.55 5.76
C SER A 187 2.01 19.42 6.94
N GLU A 188 0.81 20.01 6.88
CA GLU A 188 0.30 20.97 7.88
C GLU A 188 0.25 20.41 9.32
N GLN A 189 0.28 19.09 9.45
CA GLN A 189 0.42 18.36 10.69
C GLN A 189 1.89 18.34 11.14
N GLY A 190 2.22 19.21 12.09
CA GLY A 190 3.59 19.52 12.55
C GLY A 190 4.30 18.45 13.38
N TYR A 191 4.39 17.22 12.88
CA TYR A 191 5.13 16.12 13.51
C TYR A 191 6.56 16.06 12.94
N ALA A 192 7.50 16.66 13.68
CA ALA A 192 8.85 16.95 13.17
C ALA A 192 9.83 15.78 13.17
N GLU A 193 9.52 14.69 13.88
CA GLU A 193 10.51 13.66 14.24
C GLU A 193 10.15 12.28 13.64
N HIS A 194 11.16 11.55 13.14
CA HIS A 194 11.09 10.16 12.64
C HIS A 194 10.14 9.83 11.45
N ARG A 195 9.96 10.75 10.49
CA ARG A 195 9.07 10.49 9.32
C ARG A 195 9.56 9.45 8.31
N LEU A 196 10.87 9.27 8.10
CA LEU A 196 11.38 8.37 7.05
C LEU A 196 10.93 6.91 7.23
N VAL A 197 11.28 6.30 8.36
CA VAL A 197 11.01 4.88 8.64
C VAL A 197 9.51 4.63 8.71
N THR A 198 8.76 5.52 9.36
CA THR A 198 7.29 5.50 9.45
C THR A 198 6.60 5.62 8.09
N TRP A 199 7.10 6.47 7.18
CA TRP A 199 6.54 6.61 5.83
C TRP A 199 6.77 5.36 4.98
N ILE A 200 7.98 4.78 5.03
CA ILE A 200 8.32 3.52 4.36
C ILE A 200 7.44 2.39 4.93
N TYR A 201 7.42 2.25 6.25
CA TYR A 201 6.60 1.29 6.99
C TYR A 201 5.12 1.38 6.59
N GLY A 202 4.53 2.58 6.54
CA GLY A 202 3.12 2.80 6.22
C GLY A 202 2.70 2.42 4.79
N ARG A 203 3.61 1.86 4.00
CA ARG A 203 3.31 1.26 2.69
C ARG A 203 3.09 -0.25 2.78
N GLY A 204 3.54 -0.94 3.83
CA GLY A 204 3.35 -2.38 4.04
C GLY A 204 4.49 -3.25 3.48
N GLU A 205 4.24 -4.56 3.32
CA GLU A 205 5.27 -5.57 3.05
C GLU A 205 6.16 -5.29 1.82
N GLN A 206 5.63 -4.68 0.74
CA GLN A 206 6.46 -4.38 -0.43
C GLN A 206 7.54 -3.31 -0.17
N SER A 207 7.47 -2.60 0.95
CA SER A 207 8.49 -1.64 1.40
C SER A 207 9.66 -2.30 2.15
N VAL A 208 9.52 -3.56 2.59
CA VAL A 208 10.52 -4.29 3.39
C VAL A 208 11.95 -4.20 2.84
N PRO A 209 12.21 -4.39 1.52
CA PRO A 209 13.56 -4.26 0.99
C PRO A 209 14.15 -2.84 1.12
N VAL A 210 13.31 -1.80 1.07
CA VAL A 210 13.74 -0.41 1.25
C VAL A 210 13.92 -0.09 2.74
N LEU A 211 13.04 -0.62 3.60
CA LEU A 211 13.13 -0.52 5.05
C LEU A 211 14.46 -1.12 5.57
N ASP A 212 14.80 -2.32 5.10
CA ASP A 212 16.04 -3.02 5.43
C ASP A 212 17.29 -2.20 5.05
N LEU A 213 17.30 -1.61 3.85
CA LEU A 213 18.40 -0.76 3.39
C LEU A 213 18.57 0.51 4.23
N VAL A 214 17.48 1.23 4.56
CA VAL A 214 17.61 2.49 5.31
C VAL A 214 18.01 2.25 6.76
N LEU A 215 17.49 1.19 7.40
CA LEU A 215 17.88 0.81 8.76
C LEU A 215 19.34 0.34 8.80
N GLY A 216 19.78 -0.46 7.83
CA GLY A 216 21.18 -0.84 7.66
C GLY A 216 22.13 0.34 7.38
N ALA A 217 21.59 1.47 6.88
CA ALA A 217 22.30 2.74 6.72
C ALA A 217 22.18 3.69 7.93
N GLY A 218 21.65 3.22 9.07
CA GLY A 218 21.57 3.96 10.32
C GLY A 218 20.29 4.79 10.51
N ALA A 219 19.21 4.49 9.79
CA ALA A 219 17.88 4.99 10.16
C ALA A 219 17.42 4.37 11.49
N ASP A 220 16.63 5.11 12.27
CA ASP A 220 16.21 4.69 13.61
C ASP A 220 15.16 3.55 13.57
N PRO A 221 15.48 2.35 14.08
CA PRO A 221 14.53 1.23 14.15
C PRO A 221 13.43 1.44 15.22
N ASN A 222 13.62 2.39 16.14
CA ASN A 222 12.67 2.72 17.21
C ASN A 222 11.72 3.87 16.84
N ALA A 223 11.56 4.13 15.54
CA ALA A 223 10.60 5.08 15.03
C ALA A 223 9.18 4.82 15.56
N ARG A 224 8.39 5.88 15.62
CA ARG A 224 6.99 5.87 16.05
C ARG A 224 6.10 6.32 14.90
N ASN A 225 4.88 5.78 14.83
CA ASN A 225 3.91 6.20 13.82
C ASN A 225 3.35 7.61 14.09
N TYR A 226 2.45 8.10 13.23
CA TYR A 226 1.84 9.43 13.38
C TYR A 226 0.99 9.61 14.64
N GLU A 227 0.62 8.51 15.31
CA GLU A 227 -0.10 8.49 16.59
C GLU A 227 0.85 8.34 17.78
N GLY A 228 2.17 8.32 17.56
CA GLY A 228 3.19 8.16 18.60
C GLY A 228 3.39 6.72 19.09
N GLU A 229 2.72 5.73 18.48
CA GLU A 229 2.85 4.31 18.81
C GLU A 229 4.17 3.74 18.23
N PRO A 230 4.96 2.93 18.97
CA PRO A 230 6.15 2.25 18.44
C PRO A 230 5.81 1.39 17.23
N LEU A 231 6.62 1.39 16.16
CA LEU A 231 6.26 0.63 14.95
C LEU A 231 6.00 -0.86 15.22
N LEU A 232 6.74 -1.52 16.12
CA LEU A 232 6.49 -2.92 16.51
C LEU A 232 5.16 -3.15 17.24
N ALA A 233 4.61 -2.14 17.90
CA ALA A 233 3.33 -2.23 18.58
C ALA A 233 2.15 -2.00 17.61
N SER A 234 2.40 -1.54 16.38
CA SER A 234 1.32 -1.06 15.54
C SER A 234 0.46 -2.16 14.93
N SER A 235 -0.84 -1.90 14.85
CA SER A 235 -1.86 -2.80 14.27
C SER A 235 -1.65 -3.13 12.79
N TYR A 236 -0.83 -2.35 12.09
CA TYR A 236 -0.45 -2.57 10.70
C TYR A 236 0.81 -3.44 10.53
N THR A 237 1.43 -3.89 11.63
CA THR A 237 2.70 -4.62 11.59
C THR A 237 2.49 -5.97 10.94
N ARG A 238 3.35 -6.32 9.99
CA ARG A 238 3.42 -7.66 9.40
C ARG A 238 4.72 -8.33 9.81
N LEU A 239 4.74 -9.66 9.90
CA LEU A 239 5.92 -10.41 10.35
C LEU A 239 7.21 -10.00 9.61
N PRO A 240 7.25 -9.88 8.26
CA PRO A 240 8.47 -9.45 7.56
C PRO A 240 8.97 -8.05 7.96
N MET A 241 8.07 -7.17 8.41
CA MET A 241 8.41 -5.82 8.88
C MET A 241 8.94 -5.86 10.32
N ALA A 242 8.31 -6.66 11.18
CA ALA A 242 8.79 -6.91 12.54
C ALA A 242 10.19 -7.54 12.54
N GLU A 243 10.41 -8.55 11.70
CA GLU A 243 11.71 -9.21 11.50
C GLU A 243 12.82 -8.22 11.13
N VAL A 244 12.54 -7.30 10.21
CA VAL A 244 13.50 -6.29 9.76
C VAL A 244 13.78 -5.26 10.85
N LEU A 245 12.75 -4.76 11.54
CA LEU A 245 12.89 -3.80 12.64
C LEU A 245 13.72 -4.39 13.80
N VAL A 246 13.39 -5.61 14.24
CA VAL A 246 14.10 -6.30 15.33
C VAL A 246 15.53 -6.63 14.94
N ARG A 247 15.77 -7.11 13.71
CA ARG A 247 17.13 -7.38 13.18
C ARG A 247 18.04 -6.14 13.19
N HIS A 248 17.49 -4.94 13.06
CA HIS A 248 18.24 -3.68 13.14
C HIS A 248 18.23 -3.02 14.53
N GLY A 249 17.69 -3.69 15.56
CA GLY A 249 17.77 -3.24 16.95
C GLY A 249 16.58 -2.40 17.44
N ALA A 250 15.38 -2.61 16.89
CA ALA A 250 14.15 -2.11 17.50
C ALA A 250 13.93 -2.75 18.88
N ASP A 251 13.55 -1.93 19.87
CA ASP A 251 13.23 -2.37 21.21
C ASP A 251 11.89 -3.12 21.24
N VAL A 252 11.99 -4.46 21.29
CA VAL A 252 10.85 -5.39 21.41
C VAL A 252 10.00 -5.18 22.68
N ASN A 253 10.49 -4.40 23.64
CA ASN A 253 9.78 -4.05 24.88
C ASN A 253 9.28 -2.59 24.91
N ALA A 254 9.45 -1.80 23.84
CA ALA A 254 9.09 -0.38 23.80
C ALA A 254 7.58 -0.19 24.06
N PRO A 255 7.17 0.44 25.18
CA PRO A 255 5.76 0.56 25.51
C PRO A 255 5.05 1.57 24.62
N ASP A 256 3.82 1.23 24.24
CA ASP A 256 2.86 2.13 23.64
C ASP A 256 2.30 3.09 24.70
N SER A 257 2.96 4.23 24.82
CA SER A 257 2.60 5.31 25.74
C SER A 257 1.65 6.35 25.13
N SER A 258 1.24 6.22 23.87
CA SER A 258 0.42 7.26 23.22
C SER A 258 -1.09 7.04 23.37
N ARG A 259 -1.51 5.81 23.69
CA ARG A 259 -2.92 5.44 23.70
C ARG A 259 -3.50 5.31 25.12
N THR A 260 -4.75 5.76 25.27
CA THR A 260 -5.42 5.91 26.57
C THR A 260 -6.32 4.73 26.95
N ASP A 261 -6.73 3.92 25.97
CA ASP A 261 -7.54 2.70 26.15
C ASP A 261 -6.74 1.54 26.74
N ARG A 262 -5.43 1.51 26.47
CA ARG A 262 -4.49 0.46 26.91
C ARG A 262 -3.09 1.05 27.16
N PRO A 263 -2.93 1.88 28.21
CA PRO A 263 -1.74 2.69 28.42
C PRO A 263 -0.51 1.84 28.76
N GLY A 264 0.58 2.10 28.05
CA GLY A 264 1.88 1.48 28.30
C GLY A 264 2.00 0.03 27.85
N TRP A 265 1.05 -0.50 27.07
CA TRP A 265 1.12 -1.88 26.59
C TRP A 265 2.40 -2.13 25.77
N SER A 266 3.04 -3.28 26.01
CA SER A 266 4.23 -3.69 25.26
C SER A 266 3.86 -4.20 23.86
N PRO A 267 4.81 -4.24 22.89
CA PRO A 267 4.52 -4.69 21.53
C PRO A 267 3.91 -6.08 21.49
N VAL A 268 4.41 -7.02 22.32
CA VAL A 268 3.88 -8.38 22.41
C VAL A 268 2.42 -8.44 22.92
N MET A 269 2.04 -7.56 23.86
CA MET A 269 0.64 -7.45 24.31
C MET A 269 -0.27 -6.90 23.22
N VAL A 270 0.20 -5.90 22.45
CA VAL A 270 -0.60 -5.33 21.37
C VAL A 270 -0.79 -6.33 20.22
N GLN A 271 0.26 -7.04 19.81
CA GLN A 271 0.13 -8.07 18.77
C GLN A 271 -0.73 -9.26 19.21
N ALA A 272 -0.73 -9.61 20.51
CA ALA A 272 -1.62 -10.63 21.06
C ALA A 272 -3.11 -10.22 21.02
N LEU A 273 -3.45 -8.95 21.22
CA LEU A 273 -4.81 -8.44 21.06
C LEU A 273 -5.30 -8.53 19.60
N TYR A 274 -4.41 -8.27 18.65
CA TYR A 274 -4.69 -8.42 17.22
C TYR A 274 -4.62 -9.88 16.72
N GLN A 275 -4.33 -10.84 17.62
CA GLN A 275 -4.17 -12.26 17.31
C GLN A 275 -3.10 -12.56 16.25
N GLU A 276 -2.08 -11.70 16.13
CA GLU A 276 -0.96 -11.87 15.20
C GLU A 276 0.09 -12.83 15.82
N TRP A 277 -0.32 -14.09 16.04
CA TRP A 277 0.42 -15.09 16.83
C TRP A 277 1.86 -15.34 16.35
N ASP A 278 2.09 -15.21 15.04
CA ASP A 278 3.40 -15.29 14.41
C ASP A 278 4.35 -14.20 14.94
N ILE A 279 3.85 -12.96 15.04
CA ILE A 279 4.60 -11.82 15.55
C ILE A 279 4.76 -11.94 17.07
N VAL A 280 3.74 -12.42 17.79
CA VAL A 280 3.82 -12.69 19.24
C VAL A 280 4.91 -13.71 19.55
N ALA A 281 4.94 -14.84 18.85
CA ALA A 281 5.98 -15.86 19.01
C ALA A 281 7.37 -15.32 18.66
N TYR A 282 7.49 -14.61 17.52
CA TYR A 282 8.73 -13.98 17.08
C TYR A 282 9.29 -12.99 18.11
N LEU A 283 8.45 -12.09 18.65
CA LEU A 283 8.86 -11.11 19.66
C LEU A 283 9.32 -11.78 20.97
N LEU A 284 8.65 -12.83 21.43
CA LEU A 284 9.07 -13.61 22.60
C LEU A 284 10.41 -14.30 22.39
N ASP A 285 10.65 -14.86 21.20
CA ASP A 285 11.94 -15.47 20.84
C ASP A 285 13.09 -14.44 20.75
N HIS A 286 12.76 -13.16 20.57
CA HIS A 286 13.71 -12.04 20.50
C HIS A 286 13.74 -11.17 21.78
N GLY A 287 13.20 -11.67 22.90
CA GLY A 287 13.38 -11.05 24.22
C GLY A 287 12.27 -10.10 24.69
N ALA A 288 11.08 -10.18 24.10
CA ALA A 288 9.90 -9.52 24.68
C ALA A 288 9.51 -10.15 26.03
N ARG A 289 9.23 -9.31 27.03
CA ARG A 289 8.90 -9.74 28.39
C ARG A 289 7.44 -10.18 28.51
N ALA A 290 7.21 -11.48 28.67
CA ALA A 290 5.88 -12.04 28.92
C ALA A 290 5.29 -11.69 30.29
N ASP A 291 6.15 -11.36 31.27
CA ASP A 291 5.82 -10.97 32.64
C ASP A 291 5.61 -9.44 32.81
N TYR A 292 5.69 -8.68 31.71
CA TYR A 292 5.50 -7.23 31.76
C TYR A 292 4.07 -6.86 32.19
N VAL A 293 3.98 -5.96 33.17
CA VAL A 293 2.73 -5.35 33.65
C VAL A 293 2.60 -3.96 33.05
N ALA A 294 1.54 -3.74 32.27
CA ALA A 294 1.24 -2.45 31.64
C ALA A 294 0.58 -1.45 32.61
N GLY A 295 0.31 -0.22 32.14
CA GLY A 295 -0.21 0.87 32.96
C GLY A 295 -1.65 0.68 33.45
N ASP A 296 -2.41 -0.22 32.84
CA ASP A 296 -3.73 -0.68 33.29
C ASP A 296 -3.67 -1.91 34.23
N GLY A 297 -2.46 -2.39 34.54
CA GLY A 297 -2.21 -3.57 35.37
C GLY A 297 -2.31 -4.91 34.63
N LYS A 298 -2.57 -4.92 33.31
CA LYS A 298 -2.62 -6.16 32.52
C LYS A 298 -1.25 -6.69 32.15
N THR A 299 -1.16 -7.99 31.98
CA THR A 299 -0.01 -8.74 31.46
C THR A 299 -0.34 -9.41 30.13
N LEU A 300 0.67 -9.94 29.42
CA LEU A 300 0.44 -10.78 28.24
C LEU A 300 -0.48 -11.98 28.55
N ALA A 301 -0.37 -12.56 29.74
CA ALA A 301 -1.21 -13.68 30.14
C ALA A 301 -2.70 -13.30 30.26
N ASP A 302 -3.01 -12.05 30.67
CA ASP A 302 -4.39 -11.57 30.76
C ASP A 302 -4.98 -11.36 29.37
N VAL A 303 -4.23 -10.75 28.45
CA VAL A 303 -4.63 -10.59 27.04
C VAL A 303 -4.88 -11.95 26.38
N LEU A 304 -4.05 -12.96 26.66
CA LEU A 304 -4.22 -14.31 26.11
C LEU A 304 -5.44 -15.05 26.68
N ARG A 305 -5.86 -14.79 27.92
CA ARG A 305 -7.10 -15.36 28.49
C ARG A 305 -8.36 -14.65 27.98
N GLU A 306 -8.24 -13.38 27.58
CA GLU A 306 -9.32 -12.61 26.94
C GLU A 306 -9.47 -12.89 25.43
N ALA A 307 -8.47 -13.52 24.79
CA ALA A 307 -8.47 -13.79 23.35
C ALA A 307 -9.36 -14.99 22.97
N ASP A 308 -10.40 -14.72 22.16
CA ASP A 308 -11.22 -15.75 21.52
C ASP A 308 -10.53 -16.26 20.24
N ALA A 309 -9.68 -17.27 20.40
CA ALA A 309 -8.87 -17.87 19.34
C ALA A 309 -9.03 -19.41 19.20
N GLY A 310 -9.91 -20.01 20.01
CA GLY A 310 -10.25 -21.44 19.95
C GLY A 310 -9.03 -22.37 19.96
N ASP A 311 -9.06 -23.37 19.06
CA ASP A 311 -8.01 -24.38 18.88
C ASP A 311 -6.92 -23.95 17.88
N GLU A 312 -6.67 -22.64 17.67
CA GLU A 312 -5.61 -22.20 16.75
C GLU A 312 -4.23 -22.73 17.22
N PRO A 313 -3.49 -23.50 16.38
CA PRO A 313 -2.32 -24.25 16.84
C PRO A 313 -1.21 -23.41 17.47
N ARG A 314 -0.96 -22.18 17.01
CA ARG A 314 0.10 -21.32 17.57
C ARG A 314 -0.34 -20.70 18.89
N TYR A 315 -1.57 -20.23 19.00
CA TYR A 315 -2.18 -19.74 20.23
C TYR A 315 -2.16 -20.82 21.33
N VAL A 316 -2.57 -22.05 21.00
CA VAL A 316 -2.52 -23.19 21.93
C VAL A 316 -1.07 -23.49 22.35
N ALA A 317 -0.13 -23.55 21.40
CA ALA A 317 1.29 -23.74 21.72
C ALA A 317 1.88 -22.60 22.56
N LEU A 318 1.44 -21.36 22.33
CA LEU A 318 1.86 -20.17 23.07
C LEU A 318 1.38 -20.22 24.52
N ARG A 319 0.11 -20.58 24.76
CA ARG A 319 -0.44 -20.75 26.11
C ARG A 319 0.24 -21.87 26.87
N GLN A 320 0.50 -23.01 26.22
CA GLN A 320 1.29 -24.10 26.80
C GLN A 320 2.72 -23.65 27.16
N ARG A 321 3.40 -22.94 26.26
CA ARG A 321 4.75 -22.37 26.48
C ARG A 321 4.79 -21.41 27.68
N LEU A 322 3.73 -20.65 27.89
CA LEU A 322 3.64 -19.64 28.96
C LEU A 322 2.98 -20.16 30.25
N GLY A 323 2.56 -21.43 30.31
CA GLY A 323 1.90 -22.02 31.48
C GLY A 323 0.51 -21.43 31.77
N ILE A 324 -0.22 -21.03 30.73
CA ILE A 324 -1.56 -20.42 30.84
C ILE A 324 -2.63 -21.48 30.59
N GLU A 325 -3.18 -22.03 31.68
CA GLU A 325 -4.40 -22.86 31.68
C GLU A 325 -5.62 -22.14 31.08
#